data_AF-A0A940HIQ9-F1
#
_entry.id   AF-A0A940HIQ9-F1
#
_cell.length_a   1.000
_cell.length_b   1.000
_cell.length_c   1.000
_cell.angle_alpha   90.00
_cell.angle_beta   90.00
_cell.angle_gamma   90.00
#
_symmetry.space_group_name_H-M   'P 1'
#
loop_
_entity.id
_entity.type
_entity.pdbx_description
1 polymer ?
#
loop_
_entity_poly.entity_id
_entity_poly.type
_entity_poly.pdbx_seq_one_letter_code
_entity_poly.pdbx_strand_id
1 'polypeptide(L)'
;MIYKTIFDVKLLHEYYLSGQRSETIFALPSQADRMNYLMDKMTQDQPSASDLLDFEFPEALKKRYQDQHIRVLPTYSGCKVVIEVNASQLQDGTTVYAPKTPLDGDFTISVQARKKAQPDSFTNTRIGKTTPAIYYFSNENIPAVKTFPLCCNPVAAFDAGKTYEQGELASFGANDIRSFYSDGGGPQWRAISGPGFVNEADRLLVAPRFYYSFPPGANITDAEFELLDSGGNSLKKIDQQSTLPFNRSFLDFSDLPLNTIFKGTLDASLLYILNINASGGYSERLNLLFVPPTADLTEIWALMQFKVSVANGAFDLLDPSGLLLRRKNPDGSWVEAPIFELPVTSRLTYWRYINDKKQKFNNADFPGDFLDFTDRALISKTPRPSTYPATLFKKADNTWHYLPNPLPDGLIRIEQNKLYTDIIVPKSKLFPVVP
;
A
#
# COMPACT_ATOMS: atom_id res chain seq x y z
N MET A 1 -17.95 29.51 13.38
CA MET A 1 -17.20 28.78 12.33
C MET A 1 -17.44 27.29 12.54
N ILE A 2 -18.00 26.57 11.57
CA ILE A 2 -18.34 25.14 11.69
C ILE A 2 -17.55 24.38 10.62
N TYR A 3 -16.80 23.36 11.02
CA TYR A 3 -16.13 22.43 10.10
C TYR A 3 -16.81 21.07 10.16
N LYS A 4 -16.95 20.42 9.00
CA LYS A 4 -17.46 19.05 8.87
C LYS A 4 -16.58 18.22 7.95
N THR A 5 -16.50 16.92 8.23
CA THR A 5 -15.75 15.96 7.40
C THR A 5 -16.39 15.86 6.03
N ILE A 6 -15.58 16.04 4.99
CA ILE A 6 -15.96 15.76 3.59
C ILE A 6 -15.71 14.30 3.24
N PHE A 7 -14.57 13.74 3.67
CA PHE A 7 -14.27 12.32 3.60
C PHE A 7 -13.20 11.93 4.62
N ASP A 8 -13.06 10.63 4.84
CA ASP A 8 -12.04 10.01 5.68
C ASP A 8 -11.24 9.00 4.84
N VAL A 9 -9.95 8.88 5.11
CA VAL A 9 -9.09 7.85 4.53
C VAL A 9 -8.52 7.01 5.64
N LYS A 10 -8.75 5.70 5.54
CA LYS A 10 -8.31 4.69 6.49
C LYS A 10 -7.19 3.87 5.91
N LEU A 11 -5.98 4.10 6.39
CA LEU A 11 -4.82 3.29 6.09
C LEU A 11 -4.79 2.09 7.03
N LEU A 12 -5.30 0.95 6.56
CA LEU A 12 -5.44 -0.27 7.36
C LEU A 12 -4.19 -1.12 7.21
N HIS A 13 -3.13 -0.79 7.94
CA HIS A 13 -1.87 -1.52 7.84
C HIS A 13 -1.84 -2.76 8.75
N GLU A 14 -1.64 -3.94 8.16
CA GLU A 14 -1.68 -5.25 8.83
C GLU A 14 -0.77 -5.32 10.06
N TYR A 15 0.43 -4.75 9.96
CA TYR A 15 1.44 -4.70 11.03
C TYR A 15 0.85 -4.32 12.40
N TYR A 16 0.03 -3.26 12.46
CA TYR A 16 -0.59 -2.82 13.73
C TYR A 16 -1.95 -3.48 13.99
N LEU A 17 -2.61 -3.94 12.92
CA LEU A 17 -4.01 -4.38 12.94
C LEU A 17 -4.15 -5.91 12.87
N SER A 18 -3.11 -6.61 13.32
CA SER A 18 -3.11 -8.05 13.54
C SER A 18 -3.23 -8.36 15.02
N GLY A 19 -4.02 -9.37 15.38
CA GLY A 19 -4.09 -9.91 16.73
C GLY A 19 -3.07 -11.01 16.98
N GLN A 20 -2.95 -11.44 18.24
CA GLN A 20 -1.95 -12.42 18.66
C GLN A 20 -2.17 -13.81 18.03
N ARG A 21 -3.40 -14.13 17.61
CA ARG A 21 -3.72 -15.44 17.00
C ARG A 21 -3.83 -15.36 15.48
N SER A 22 -3.16 -14.37 14.88
CA SER A 22 -3.15 -14.12 13.43
C SER A 22 -4.52 -13.70 12.86
N GLU A 23 -5.45 -13.25 13.71
CA GLU A 23 -6.62 -12.52 13.22
C GLU A 23 -6.19 -11.17 12.64
N THR A 24 -6.78 -10.76 11.53
CA THR A 24 -6.50 -9.47 10.90
C THR A 24 -7.79 -8.68 10.72
N ILE A 25 -7.69 -7.35 10.74
CA ILE A 25 -8.83 -6.47 10.45
C ILE A 25 -9.49 -6.77 9.09
N PHE A 26 -8.74 -7.33 8.15
CA PHE A 26 -9.21 -7.63 6.79
C PHE A 26 -10.23 -8.77 6.74
N ALA A 27 -10.25 -9.64 7.76
CA ALA A 27 -11.23 -10.72 7.86
C ALA A 27 -12.63 -10.23 8.29
N LEU A 28 -12.76 -8.97 8.74
CA LEU A 28 -14.04 -8.40 9.13
C LEU A 28 -14.86 -8.00 7.89
N PRO A 29 -16.11 -8.47 7.75
CA PRO A 29 -16.86 -8.36 6.50
C PRO A 29 -17.32 -6.92 6.23
N SER A 30 -17.78 -6.19 7.25
CA SER A 30 -18.35 -4.86 7.08
C SER A 30 -17.37 -3.74 7.43
N GLN A 31 -17.52 -2.59 6.78
CA GLN A 31 -16.76 -1.38 7.12
C GLN A 31 -17.05 -0.93 8.57
N ALA A 32 -18.29 -1.09 9.05
CA ALA A 32 -18.65 -0.74 10.42
C ALA A 32 -17.86 -1.56 11.45
N ASP A 33 -17.73 -2.88 11.23
CA ASP A 33 -16.94 -3.75 12.12
C ASP A 33 -15.47 -3.36 12.14
N ARG A 34 -14.91 -3.00 10.97
CA ARG A 34 -13.54 -2.49 10.87
C ARG A 34 -13.36 -1.17 11.61
N MET A 35 -14.34 -0.25 11.56
CA MET A 35 -14.28 1.00 12.31
C MET A 35 -14.37 0.78 13.82
N ASN A 36 -15.21 -0.15 14.28
CA ASN A 36 -15.26 -0.54 15.69
C ASN A 36 -13.94 -1.14 16.15
N TYR A 37 -13.33 -2.02 15.35
CA TYR A 37 -12.01 -2.57 15.63
C TYR A 37 -10.95 -1.47 15.79
N LEU A 38 -10.92 -0.48 14.89
CA LEU A 38 -9.98 0.65 15.01
C LEU A 38 -10.23 1.49 16.26
N MET A 39 -11.50 1.70 16.63
CA MET A 39 -11.87 2.45 17.84
C MET A 39 -11.39 1.72 19.11
N ASP A 40 -11.55 0.40 19.16
CA ASP A 40 -11.07 -0.42 20.27
C ASP A 40 -9.54 -0.34 20.40
N LYS A 41 -8.82 -0.41 19.28
CA LYS A 41 -7.36 -0.28 19.23
C LYS A 41 -6.87 1.09 19.68
N MET A 42 -7.54 2.15 19.22
CA MET A 42 -7.27 3.52 19.65
C MET A 42 -7.50 3.71 21.15
N THR A 43 -8.60 3.17 21.68
CA THR A 43 -8.95 3.28 23.12
C THR A 43 -7.94 2.53 24.01
N GLN A 44 -7.28 1.52 23.46
CA GLN A 44 -6.20 0.77 24.12
C GLN A 44 -4.81 1.39 23.91
N ASP A 45 -4.71 2.57 23.29
CA ASP A 45 -3.45 3.28 23.01
C ASP A 45 -2.44 2.40 22.23
N GLN A 46 -2.95 1.54 21.33
CA GLN A 46 -2.07 0.73 20.48
C GLN A 46 -1.47 1.57 19.37
N PRO A 47 -0.19 1.38 19.00
CA PRO A 47 0.42 2.08 17.87
C PRO A 47 -0.32 1.88 16.55
N SER A 48 -0.07 2.79 15.61
CA SER A 48 -0.87 2.91 14.40
C SER A 48 -0.06 3.39 13.20
N ALA A 49 -0.68 3.37 12.02
CA ALA A 49 -0.05 3.88 10.81
C ALA A 49 0.28 5.39 10.88
N SER A 50 -0.40 6.15 11.75
CA SER A 50 -0.13 7.58 11.95
C SER A 50 1.15 7.86 12.75
N ASP A 51 1.74 6.84 13.36
CA ASP A 51 3.09 6.94 13.96
C ASP A 51 4.18 6.95 12.88
N LEU A 52 3.87 6.48 11.67
CA LEU A 52 4.82 6.31 10.56
C LEU A 52 4.68 7.36 9.46
N LEU A 53 3.49 7.94 9.34
CA LEU A 53 3.13 8.80 8.22
C LEU A 53 2.48 10.08 8.72
N ASP A 54 2.94 11.21 8.19
CA ASP A 54 2.25 12.49 8.32
C ASP A 54 1.37 12.72 7.09
N PHE A 55 0.16 13.21 7.32
CA PHE A 55 -0.80 13.51 6.27
C PHE A 55 -0.93 15.01 6.10
N GLU A 56 -0.53 15.51 4.93
CA GLU A 56 -0.51 16.94 4.65
C GLU A 56 -0.97 17.24 3.22
N PHE A 57 -1.26 18.51 2.94
CA PHE A 57 -1.51 18.92 1.55
C PHE A 57 -0.19 19.16 0.81
N PRO A 58 -0.09 18.79 -0.48
CA PRO A 58 1.02 19.19 -1.32
C PRO A 58 1.23 20.69 -1.30
N GLU A 59 2.49 21.14 -1.23
CA GLU A 59 2.85 22.56 -1.06
C GLU A 59 2.18 23.46 -2.11
N ALA A 60 2.20 23.01 -3.37
CA ALA A 60 1.60 23.71 -4.51
C ALA A 60 0.08 23.96 -4.37
N LEU A 61 -0.61 23.21 -3.50
CA LEU A 61 -2.07 23.26 -3.34
C LEU A 61 -2.50 23.86 -2.00
N LYS A 62 -1.58 24.11 -1.06
CA LYS A 62 -1.91 24.63 0.28
C LYS A 62 -2.74 25.92 0.22
N LYS A 63 -2.34 26.88 -0.62
CA LYS A 63 -3.08 28.14 -0.79
C LYS A 63 -4.49 27.91 -1.34
N ARG A 64 -4.62 27.09 -2.40
CA ARG A 64 -5.91 26.74 -3.00
C ARG A 64 -6.86 26.13 -1.97
N TYR A 65 -6.37 25.25 -1.10
CA TYR A 65 -7.18 24.63 -0.05
C TYR A 65 -7.49 25.58 1.10
N GLN A 66 -6.60 26.50 1.45
CA GLN A 66 -6.88 27.57 2.42
C GLN A 66 -8.01 28.48 1.95
N ASP A 67 -7.98 28.89 0.68
CA ASP A 67 -9.03 29.72 0.06
C ASP A 67 -10.39 29.01 0.02
N GLN A 68 -10.37 27.67 -0.07
CA GLN A 68 -11.57 26.81 0.01
C GLN A 68 -11.94 26.39 1.45
N HIS A 69 -11.20 26.87 2.46
CA HIS A 69 -11.39 26.52 3.86
C HIS A 69 -11.36 25.00 4.12
N ILE A 70 -10.49 24.28 3.40
CA ILE A 70 -10.30 22.83 3.54
C ILE A 70 -9.08 22.60 4.45
N ARG A 71 -9.19 21.64 5.37
CA ARG A 71 -8.11 21.22 6.27
C ARG A 71 -7.98 19.70 6.28
N VAL A 72 -6.76 19.21 6.43
CA VAL A 72 -6.47 17.80 6.69
C VAL A 72 -6.16 17.63 8.18
N LEU A 73 -6.76 16.62 8.79
CA LEU A 73 -6.58 16.27 10.19
C LEU A 73 -6.10 14.81 10.26
N PRO A 74 -4.95 14.52 10.87
CA PRO A 74 -4.55 13.14 11.11
C PRO A 74 -5.57 12.46 12.04
N THR A 75 -5.74 11.15 11.87
CA THR A 75 -6.56 10.30 12.74
C THR A 75 -5.74 9.13 13.22
N TYR A 76 -6.32 8.24 14.03
CA TYR A 76 -5.65 7.02 14.48
C TYR A 76 -5.06 6.19 13.32
N SER A 77 -5.77 6.03 12.21
CA SER A 77 -5.33 5.13 11.13
C SER A 77 -5.49 5.78 9.77
N GLY A 78 -4.87 6.94 9.55
CA GLY A 78 -5.00 7.72 8.32
C GLY A 78 -5.36 9.19 8.58
N CYS A 79 -6.24 9.78 7.77
CA CYS A 79 -6.61 11.20 7.90
C CYS A 79 -8.07 11.49 7.52
N LYS A 80 -8.62 12.54 8.13
CA LYS A 80 -9.88 13.16 7.74
C LYS A 80 -9.61 14.44 6.99
N VAL A 81 -10.38 14.69 5.94
CA VAL A 81 -10.45 16.02 5.32
C VAL A 81 -11.74 16.69 5.78
N VAL A 82 -11.63 17.92 6.24
CA VAL A 82 -12.74 18.74 6.73
C VAL A 82 -12.83 20.03 5.94
N ILE A 83 -14.04 20.55 5.79
CA ILE A 83 -14.32 21.81 5.11
C ILE A 83 -15.21 22.70 5.99
N GLU A 84 -15.04 24.02 5.90
CA GLU A 84 -15.94 24.97 6.54
C GLU A 84 -17.30 24.98 5.84
N VAL A 85 -18.38 25.00 6.62
CA VAL A 85 -19.74 24.81 6.11
C VAL A 85 -20.75 25.81 6.63
N ASN A 86 -21.81 26.00 5.86
CA ASN A 86 -23.08 26.60 6.29
C ASN A 86 -24.08 25.47 6.57
N ALA A 87 -24.66 25.46 7.78
CA ALA A 87 -25.67 24.50 8.16
C ALA A 87 -27.08 25.02 7.82
N SER A 88 -27.96 24.14 7.35
CA SER A 88 -29.38 24.43 7.16
C SER A 88 -30.22 23.21 7.53
N GLN A 89 -31.52 23.41 7.75
CA GLN A 89 -32.47 22.32 8.01
C GLN A 89 -33.39 22.12 6.82
N LEU A 90 -33.57 20.86 6.45
CA LEU A 90 -34.59 20.44 5.50
C LEU A 90 -35.97 20.38 6.19
N GLN A 91 -37.04 20.27 5.39
CA GLN A 91 -38.43 20.25 5.89
C GLN A 91 -38.71 19.08 6.84
N ASP A 92 -38.00 17.96 6.67
CA ASP A 92 -38.10 16.76 7.51
C ASP A 92 -37.36 16.90 8.86
N GLY A 93 -36.65 18.02 9.09
CA GLY A 93 -35.83 18.27 10.27
C GLY A 93 -34.37 17.83 10.14
N THR A 94 -33.97 17.23 9.01
CA THR A 94 -32.59 16.81 8.76
C THR A 94 -31.69 18.04 8.65
N THR A 95 -30.60 18.07 9.41
CA THR A 95 -29.57 19.12 9.28
C THR A 95 -28.57 18.72 8.20
N VAL A 96 -28.44 19.56 7.19
CA VAL A 96 -27.51 19.42 6.06
C VAL A 96 -26.45 20.51 6.09
N TYR A 97 -25.34 20.27 5.39
CA TYR A 97 -24.18 21.14 5.40
C TYR A 97 -23.71 21.42 3.97
N ALA A 98 -23.72 22.70 3.57
CA ALA A 98 -23.14 23.14 2.31
C ALA A 98 -21.72 23.68 2.55
N PRO A 99 -20.74 23.39 1.68
CA PRO A 99 -19.46 24.08 1.69
C PRO A 99 -19.65 25.61 1.72
N LYS A 100 -18.87 26.31 2.55
CA LYS A 100 -18.94 27.78 2.63
C LYS A 100 -18.58 28.43 1.30
N THR A 101 -17.56 27.90 0.65
CA THR A 101 -17.24 28.16 -0.75
C THR A 101 -17.65 26.92 -1.54
N PRO A 102 -18.57 27.03 -2.53
CA PRO A 102 -18.98 25.89 -3.33
C PRO A 102 -17.80 25.21 -4.01
N LEU A 103 -17.81 23.88 -4.01
CA LEU A 103 -16.85 23.07 -4.75
C LEU A 103 -17.49 22.60 -6.05
N ASP A 104 -16.76 22.74 -7.16
CA ASP A 104 -17.12 22.15 -8.44
C ASP A 104 -17.01 20.61 -8.38
N GLY A 105 -17.79 19.89 -9.18
CA GLY A 105 -17.71 18.43 -9.29
C GLY A 105 -16.33 17.95 -9.76
N ASP A 106 -15.65 18.74 -10.59
CA ASP A 106 -14.27 18.48 -11.03
C ASP A 106 -13.21 18.94 -10.02
N PHE A 107 -13.61 19.58 -8.91
CA PHE A 107 -12.66 19.97 -7.88
C PHE A 107 -12.00 18.73 -7.29
N THR A 108 -10.68 18.81 -7.11
CA THR A 108 -9.88 17.69 -6.65
C THR A 108 -9.13 18.05 -5.37
N ILE A 109 -9.20 17.16 -4.38
CA ILE A 109 -8.53 17.26 -3.10
C ILE A 109 -7.41 16.23 -3.07
N SER A 110 -6.17 16.70 -2.91
CA SER A 110 -4.96 15.87 -2.86
C SER A 110 -4.33 15.92 -1.48
N VAL A 111 -4.01 14.76 -0.93
CA VAL A 111 -3.33 14.58 0.36
C VAL A 111 -2.11 13.71 0.13
N GLN A 112 -0.95 14.15 0.61
CA GLN A 112 0.27 13.35 0.59
C GLN A 112 0.51 12.69 1.95
N ALA A 113 0.93 11.43 1.92
CA ALA A 113 1.40 10.69 3.08
C ALA A 113 2.94 10.72 3.09
N ARG A 114 3.52 11.56 3.95
CA ARG A 114 4.96 11.73 4.11
C ARG A 114 5.49 10.75 5.16
N LYS A 115 6.65 10.16 4.90
CA LYS A 115 7.35 9.25 5.82
C LYS A 115 7.89 10.02 7.03
N LYS A 116 7.56 9.56 8.23
CA LYS A 116 8.18 9.96 9.50
C LYS A 116 9.24 8.97 9.96
N ALA A 117 9.00 7.70 9.62
CA ALA A 117 9.86 6.56 9.91
C ALA A 117 10.05 5.74 8.64
N GLN A 118 10.43 4.47 8.75
CA GLN A 118 10.66 3.57 7.61
C GLN A 118 9.49 2.57 7.43
N PRO A 119 8.31 3.00 6.93
CA PRO A 119 7.17 2.09 6.75
C PRO A 119 7.49 0.94 5.78
N ASP A 120 8.42 1.16 4.86
CA ASP A 120 8.79 0.18 3.83
C ASP A 120 9.45 -1.09 4.41
N SER A 121 9.98 -1.07 5.65
CA SER A 121 10.66 -2.22 6.26
C SER A 121 9.69 -3.37 6.57
N PHE A 122 8.46 -3.06 6.98
CA PHE A 122 7.40 -4.04 7.29
C PHE A 122 6.18 -3.93 6.37
N THR A 123 6.11 -2.96 5.46
CA THR A 123 5.12 -2.96 4.39
C THR A 123 5.45 -4.05 3.38
N ASN A 124 4.44 -4.77 2.89
CA ASN A 124 4.60 -5.68 1.76
C ASN A 124 4.81 -4.88 0.46
N THR A 125 6.05 -4.82 -0.01
CA THR A 125 6.38 -4.17 -1.30
C THR A 125 7.53 -4.91 -1.94
N ARG A 126 7.58 -4.97 -3.27
CA ARG A 126 8.73 -5.54 -3.97
C ARG A 126 10.05 -4.91 -3.49
N ILE A 127 11.06 -5.73 -3.22
CA ILE A 127 12.43 -5.29 -2.88
C ILE A 127 13.15 -4.87 -4.15
N GLY A 128 13.06 -5.70 -5.20
CA GLY A 128 13.59 -5.41 -6.53
C GLY A 128 12.64 -4.53 -7.35
N LYS A 129 12.41 -3.28 -6.92
CA LYS A 129 11.52 -2.36 -7.67
C LYS A 129 12.11 -2.02 -9.04
N THR A 130 11.30 -2.15 -10.09
CA THR A 130 11.67 -1.83 -11.47
C THR A 130 11.72 -0.32 -11.70
N THR A 131 10.87 0.45 -11.01
CA THR A 131 10.86 1.92 -11.04
C THR A 131 10.87 2.48 -9.62
N PRO A 132 11.25 3.76 -9.42
CA PRO A 132 11.14 4.41 -8.12
C PRO A 132 9.70 4.86 -7.80
N ALA A 133 8.69 4.28 -8.47
CA ALA A 133 7.31 4.71 -8.33
C ALA A 133 6.79 4.58 -6.89
N ILE A 134 6.14 5.64 -6.42
CA ILE A 134 5.44 5.66 -5.14
C ILE A 134 3.96 5.36 -5.33
N TYR A 135 3.26 5.10 -4.23
CA TYR A 135 1.84 4.76 -4.29
C TYR A 135 0.99 5.95 -4.71
N TYR A 136 0.01 5.68 -5.57
CA TYR A 136 -1.02 6.63 -5.97
C TYR A 136 -2.40 6.01 -5.74
N PHE A 137 -3.28 6.77 -5.10
CA PHE A 137 -4.65 6.35 -4.82
C PHE A 137 -5.63 7.42 -5.27
N SER A 138 -6.76 6.99 -5.84
CA SER A 138 -7.83 7.89 -6.25
C SER A 138 -9.20 7.24 -6.09
N ASN A 139 -10.24 8.07 -6.04
CA ASN A 139 -11.62 7.64 -6.20
C ASN A 139 -12.08 7.59 -7.67
N GLU A 140 -11.19 7.95 -8.61
CA GLU A 140 -11.35 7.76 -10.04
C GLU A 140 -10.79 6.40 -10.51
N ASN A 141 -11.24 5.96 -11.68
CA ASN A 141 -10.85 4.68 -12.29
C ASN A 141 -9.48 4.74 -12.98
N ILE A 142 -8.44 5.10 -12.22
CA ILE A 142 -7.07 5.25 -12.72
C ILE A 142 -6.13 4.27 -12.00
N PRO A 143 -5.40 3.40 -12.75
CA PRO A 143 -5.63 2.99 -14.13
C PRO A 143 -6.81 2.03 -14.31
N ALA A 144 -7.41 1.54 -13.21
CA ALA A 144 -8.42 0.49 -13.25
C ALA A 144 -9.64 0.83 -12.40
N VAL A 145 -10.73 0.12 -12.67
CA VAL A 145 -12.01 0.28 -11.96
C VAL A 145 -11.85 -0.04 -10.48
N LYS A 146 -12.36 0.87 -9.62
CA LYS A 146 -12.32 0.73 -8.15
C LYS A 146 -13.62 0.13 -7.61
N THR A 147 -13.52 -0.49 -6.44
CA THR A 147 -14.68 -1.05 -5.71
C THR A 147 -14.79 -0.36 -4.36
N PHE A 148 -15.87 0.37 -4.12
CA PHE A 148 -16.09 1.06 -2.85
C PHE A 148 -16.09 0.05 -1.68
N PRO A 149 -15.42 0.34 -0.54
CA PRO A 149 -14.75 1.59 -0.17
C PRO A 149 -13.27 1.70 -0.56
N LEU A 150 -12.75 0.78 -1.36
CA LEU A 150 -11.32 0.69 -1.68
C LEU A 150 -10.90 1.70 -2.74
N CYS A 151 -9.83 2.45 -2.46
CA CYS A 151 -9.20 3.36 -3.43
C CYS A 151 -7.91 2.80 -4.06
N CYS A 152 -7.51 1.58 -3.68
CA CYS A 152 -6.46 0.85 -4.36
C CYS A 152 -6.96 0.20 -5.64
N ASN A 153 -6.04 -0.08 -6.57
CA ASN A 153 -6.30 -0.85 -7.77
C ASN A 153 -6.61 -2.31 -7.42
N PRO A 154 -7.47 -2.98 -8.23
CA PRO A 154 -7.70 -4.41 -8.07
C PRO A 154 -6.38 -5.17 -8.18
N VAL A 155 -6.22 -6.21 -7.36
CA VAL A 155 -5.09 -7.13 -7.47
C VAL A 155 -5.16 -7.84 -8.83
N ALA A 156 -4.07 -7.79 -9.58
CA ALA A 156 -4.00 -8.40 -10.91
C ALA A 156 -4.26 -9.91 -10.86
N ALA A 157 -4.83 -10.45 -11.92
CA ALA A 157 -5.00 -11.89 -12.08
C ALA A 157 -3.65 -12.62 -12.05
N PHE A 158 -3.65 -13.87 -11.60
CA PHE A 158 -2.48 -14.74 -11.69
C PHE A 158 -2.02 -14.90 -13.14
N ASP A 159 -0.72 -14.70 -13.36
CA ASP A 159 -0.05 -14.84 -14.65
C ASP A 159 1.11 -15.83 -14.48
N ALA A 160 0.98 -17.00 -15.10
CA ALA A 160 2.00 -18.04 -15.04
C ALA A 160 3.33 -17.65 -15.73
N GLY A 161 3.32 -16.63 -16.58
CA GLY A 161 4.51 -16.08 -17.22
C GLY A 161 5.24 -15.03 -16.37
N LYS A 162 4.63 -14.56 -15.28
CA LYS A 162 5.23 -13.55 -14.40
C LYS A 162 6.06 -14.20 -13.30
N THR A 163 7.26 -13.67 -13.06
CA THR A 163 8.04 -13.97 -11.85
C THR A 163 7.53 -13.13 -10.69
N TYR A 164 7.06 -13.81 -9.64
CA TYR A 164 6.58 -13.16 -8.43
C TYR A 164 7.67 -13.05 -7.35
N GLU A 165 7.64 -11.97 -6.57
CA GLU A 165 8.44 -11.83 -5.35
C GLU A 165 7.64 -12.22 -4.11
N GLN A 166 8.31 -12.77 -3.09
CA GLN A 166 7.67 -13.18 -1.85
C GLN A 166 6.85 -12.04 -1.23
N GLY A 167 5.56 -12.31 -0.97
CA GLY A 167 4.58 -11.36 -0.51
C GLY A 167 3.67 -10.81 -1.60
N GLU A 168 4.09 -10.80 -2.88
CA GLU A 168 3.27 -10.25 -3.97
C GLU A 168 1.90 -10.95 -4.07
N LEU A 169 0.90 -10.17 -4.46
CA LEU A 169 -0.50 -10.60 -4.50
C LEU A 169 -0.92 -10.94 -5.93
N ALA A 170 -1.72 -11.99 -6.06
CA ALA A 170 -2.42 -12.33 -7.31
C ALA A 170 -3.86 -12.78 -7.02
N SER A 171 -4.78 -12.47 -7.93
CA SER A 171 -6.16 -12.96 -7.91
C SER A 171 -6.27 -14.29 -8.67
N PHE A 172 -6.90 -15.27 -8.04
CA PHE A 172 -7.23 -16.59 -8.61
C PHE A 172 -8.73 -16.73 -8.91
N GLY A 173 -9.48 -15.64 -8.78
CA GLY A 173 -10.92 -15.60 -8.95
C GLY A 173 -11.58 -14.55 -8.06
N ALA A 174 -12.91 -14.47 -8.14
CA ALA A 174 -13.69 -13.59 -7.28
C ALA A 174 -13.48 -13.96 -5.81
N ASN A 175 -13.04 -12.98 -5.00
CA ASN A 175 -12.73 -13.15 -3.57
C ASN A 175 -11.62 -14.18 -3.25
N ASP A 176 -10.83 -14.60 -4.24
CA ASP A 176 -9.65 -15.45 -4.03
C ASP A 176 -8.39 -14.64 -4.35
N ILE A 177 -7.86 -13.99 -3.32
CA ILE A 177 -6.58 -13.30 -3.37
C ILE A 177 -5.56 -14.13 -2.61
N ARG A 178 -4.40 -14.34 -3.22
CA ARG A 178 -3.32 -15.12 -2.63
C ARG A 178 -2.02 -14.34 -2.64
N SER A 179 -1.23 -14.52 -1.59
CA SER A 179 0.13 -14.00 -1.47
C SER A 179 1.14 -15.08 -1.85
N PHE A 180 2.11 -14.71 -2.68
CA PHE A 180 3.16 -15.57 -3.17
C PHE A 180 4.24 -15.82 -2.12
N TYR A 181 4.80 -17.03 -2.09
CA TYR A 181 6.08 -17.28 -1.44
C TYR A 181 6.82 -18.44 -2.11
N SER A 182 8.14 -18.52 -1.92
CA SER A 182 8.95 -19.67 -2.34
C SER A 182 9.24 -20.55 -1.13
N ASP A 183 9.08 -21.86 -1.24
CA ASP A 183 9.51 -22.83 -0.22
C ASP A 183 10.84 -23.52 -0.57
N GLY A 184 11.49 -23.09 -1.65
CA GLY A 184 12.73 -23.69 -2.16
C GLY A 184 12.51 -24.96 -2.99
N GLY A 185 11.32 -25.56 -2.93
CA GLY A 185 10.85 -26.60 -3.85
C GLY A 185 10.03 -26.04 -5.01
N GLY A 186 9.53 -24.81 -4.89
CA GLY A 186 8.84 -24.12 -5.98
C GLY A 186 8.00 -22.93 -5.52
N PRO A 187 7.19 -22.37 -6.44
CA PRO A 187 6.24 -21.31 -6.15
C PRO A 187 5.06 -21.84 -5.31
N GLN A 188 4.73 -21.13 -4.24
CA GLN A 188 3.61 -21.41 -3.36
C GLN A 188 2.69 -20.20 -3.20
N TRP A 189 1.43 -20.46 -2.86
CA TRP A 189 0.39 -19.45 -2.76
C TRP A 189 -0.44 -19.62 -1.49
N ARG A 190 -0.46 -18.57 -0.66
CA ARG A 190 -1.24 -18.52 0.58
C ARG A 190 -2.46 -17.64 0.41
N ALA A 191 -3.65 -18.16 0.65
CA ALA A 191 -4.88 -17.35 0.64
C ALA A 191 -4.86 -16.26 1.73
N ILE A 192 -5.35 -15.07 1.38
CA ILE A 192 -5.55 -13.95 2.28
C ILE A 192 -7.01 -13.48 2.23
N SER A 193 -7.61 -13.23 3.38
CA SER A 193 -8.99 -12.77 3.48
C SER A 193 -9.07 -11.26 3.36
N GLY A 194 -9.94 -10.76 2.48
CA GLY A 194 -10.23 -9.34 2.36
C GLY A 194 -10.77 -8.98 0.98
N PRO A 195 -11.45 -7.83 0.85
CA PRO A 195 -12.08 -7.40 -0.41
C PRO A 195 -11.07 -6.86 -1.45
N GLY A 196 -9.85 -6.52 -1.03
CA GLY A 196 -8.80 -5.99 -1.88
C GLY A 196 -7.66 -5.39 -1.06
N PHE A 197 -6.53 -5.13 -1.70
CA PHE A 197 -5.30 -4.71 -1.04
C PHE A 197 -4.49 -3.75 -1.91
N VAL A 198 -3.76 -2.86 -1.26
CA VAL A 198 -2.69 -2.08 -1.88
C VAL A 198 -1.66 -3.06 -2.46
N ASN A 199 -1.29 -2.86 -3.73
CA ASN A 199 -0.41 -3.76 -4.46
C ASN A 199 0.48 -3.01 -5.46
N GLU A 200 1.29 -3.73 -6.24
CA GLU A 200 2.24 -3.11 -7.18
C GLU A 200 1.55 -2.30 -8.29
N ALA A 201 0.28 -2.58 -8.63
CA ALA A 201 -0.48 -1.77 -9.57
C ALA A 201 -0.82 -0.36 -9.04
N ASP A 202 -0.65 -0.11 -7.73
CA ASP A 202 -0.79 1.22 -7.12
C ASP A 202 0.50 2.04 -7.20
N ARG A 203 1.65 1.44 -7.54
CA ARG A 203 2.94 2.14 -7.69
C ARG A 203 3.05 2.76 -9.07
N LEU A 204 2.35 3.87 -9.25
CA LEU A 204 2.20 4.54 -10.54
C LEU A 204 3.00 5.84 -10.63
N LEU A 205 3.20 6.51 -9.50
CA LEU A 205 3.62 7.91 -9.50
C LEU A 205 5.14 8.04 -9.54
N VAL A 206 5.65 8.65 -10.61
CA VAL A 206 7.09 8.84 -10.86
C VAL A 206 7.42 10.30 -11.20
N ALA A 207 8.66 10.69 -10.98
CA ALA A 207 9.20 11.91 -11.57
C ALA A 207 9.41 11.72 -13.08
N PRO A 208 9.41 12.79 -13.91
CA PRO A 208 9.69 12.68 -15.35
C PRO A 208 11.08 12.13 -15.70
N ARG A 209 11.99 12.14 -14.72
CA ARG A 209 13.34 11.57 -14.82
C ARG A 209 13.49 10.49 -13.78
N PHE A 210 13.81 9.28 -14.20
CA PHE A 210 13.98 8.16 -13.28
C PHE A 210 14.85 7.06 -13.86
N TYR A 211 15.34 6.18 -12.97
CA TYR A 211 15.99 4.94 -13.39
C TYR A 211 14.98 3.81 -13.48
N TYR A 212 15.00 3.09 -14.58
CA TYR A 212 14.42 1.76 -14.70
C TYR A 212 15.46 0.71 -14.31
N SER A 213 15.08 -0.28 -13.51
CA SER A 213 15.94 -1.40 -13.09
C SER A 213 15.40 -2.72 -13.63
N PHE A 214 16.26 -3.47 -14.30
CA PHE A 214 15.94 -4.83 -14.75
C PHE A 214 16.05 -5.83 -13.59
N PRO A 215 15.34 -6.97 -13.67
CA PRO A 215 15.47 -8.03 -12.67
C PRO A 215 16.94 -8.49 -12.49
N PRO A 216 17.38 -8.79 -11.26
CA PRO A 216 18.71 -9.34 -11.02
C PRO A 216 18.95 -10.62 -11.85
N GLY A 217 20.10 -10.69 -12.53
CA GLY A 217 20.47 -11.84 -13.37
C GLY A 217 19.97 -11.79 -14.81
N ALA A 218 19.18 -10.77 -15.20
CA ALA A 218 18.89 -10.52 -16.61
C ALA A 218 20.16 -10.05 -17.34
N ASN A 219 20.54 -10.74 -18.42
CA ASN A 219 21.70 -10.39 -19.24
C ASN A 219 21.31 -9.39 -20.33
N ILE A 220 20.93 -8.18 -19.92
CA ILE A 220 20.44 -7.14 -20.84
C ILE A 220 21.62 -6.39 -21.47
N THR A 221 21.70 -6.43 -22.79
CA THR A 221 22.69 -5.72 -23.64
C THR A 221 22.05 -4.70 -24.57
N ASP A 222 20.74 -4.78 -24.76
CA ASP A 222 19.93 -3.87 -25.57
C ASP A 222 18.53 -3.73 -24.95
N ALA A 223 18.01 -2.51 -24.93
CA ALA A 223 16.67 -2.20 -24.43
C ALA A 223 16.05 -1.01 -25.20
N GLU A 224 14.80 -1.16 -25.61
CA GLU A 224 13.93 -0.12 -26.14
C GLU A 224 12.88 0.23 -25.07
N PHE A 225 12.70 1.53 -24.85
CA PHE A 225 11.66 2.09 -23.99
C PHE A 225 10.76 2.99 -24.83
N GLU A 226 9.47 2.69 -24.88
CA GLU A 226 8.48 3.49 -25.60
C GLU A 226 7.42 4.03 -24.63
N LEU A 227 7.35 5.35 -24.49
CA LEU A 227 6.33 6.02 -23.71
C LEU A 227 5.13 6.36 -24.61
N LEU A 228 3.96 5.83 -24.26
CA LEU A 228 2.68 6.10 -24.91
C LEU A 228 1.81 7.00 -24.02
N ASP A 229 1.00 7.84 -24.66
CA ASP A 229 -0.11 8.54 -23.98
C ASP A 229 -1.31 7.60 -23.73
N SER A 230 -2.35 8.12 -23.07
CA SER A 230 -3.61 7.40 -22.80
C SER A 230 -4.38 6.99 -24.06
N GLY A 231 -4.14 7.65 -25.20
CA GLY A 231 -4.69 7.29 -26.51
C GLY A 231 -3.90 6.22 -27.25
N GLY A 232 -2.76 5.78 -26.69
CA GLY A 232 -1.86 4.82 -27.32
C GLY A 232 -0.88 5.43 -28.33
N ASN A 233 -0.76 6.77 -28.39
CA ASN A 233 0.18 7.42 -29.29
C ASN A 233 1.59 7.41 -28.66
N SER A 234 2.60 7.03 -29.44
CA SER A 234 4.00 7.10 -29.01
C SER A 234 4.46 8.55 -28.90
N LEU A 235 4.89 8.94 -27.70
CA LEU A 235 5.44 10.26 -27.40
C LEU A 235 6.96 10.30 -27.51
N LYS A 236 7.63 9.23 -27.06
CA LYS A 236 9.09 9.15 -27.08
C LYS A 236 9.57 7.71 -27.04
N LYS A 237 10.62 7.43 -27.82
CA LYS A 237 11.40 6.20 -27.76
C LYS A 237 12.80 6.49 -27.24
N ILE A 238 13.32 5.61 -26.40
CA ILE A 238 14.69 5.65 -25.89
C ILE A 238 15.29 4.27 -26.12
N ASP A 239 16.34 4.20 -26.94
CA ASP A 239 17.10 2.98 -27.18
C ASP A 239 18.41 3.03 -26.40
N GLN A 240 18.76 1.92 -25.75
CA GLN A 240 20.02 1.75 -25.06
C GLN A 240 20.69 0.47 -25.53
N GLN A 241 21.97 0.57 -25.86
CA GLN A 241 22.79 -0.56 -26.29
C GLN A 241 24.14 -0.50 -25.59
N SER A 242 24.66 -1.67 -25.23
CA SER A 242 25.95 -1.82 -24.56
C SER A 242 26.57 -3.16 -24.94
N THR A 243 27.90 -3.19 -25.08
CA THR A 243 28.65 -4.44 -25.30
C THR A 243 28.78 -5.28 -24.02
N LEU A 244 28.50 -4.69 -22.85
CA LEU A 244 28.48 -5.36 -21.56
C LEU A 244 27.07 -5.34 -20.97
N PRO A 245 26.64 -6.39 -20.24
CA PRO A 245 25.33 -6.39 -19.61
C PRO A 245 25.16 -5.21 -18.65
N PHE A 246 23.98 -4.57 -18.71
CA PHE A 246 23.57 -3.53 -17.77
C PHE A 246 22.30 -3.94 -17.03
N ASN A 247 22.12 -3.42 -15.82
CA ASN A 247 20.98 -3.72 -14.96
C ASN A 247 20.05 -2.52 -14.74
N ARG A 248 20.42 -1.33 -15.24
CA ARG A 248 19.65 -0.09 -15.09
C ARG A 248 19.78 0.81 -16.31
N SER A 249 18.72 1.55 -16.55
CA SER A 249 18.59 2.53 -17.63
C SER A 249 18.05 3.84 -17.09
N PHE A 250 18.73 4.95 -17.35
CA PHE A 250 18.18 6.28 -17.06
C PHE A 250 17.18 6.69 -18.15
N LEU A 251 15.97 7.07 -17.75
CA LEU A 251 14.91 7.53 -18.62
C LEU A 251 14.61 9.01 -18.31
N ASP A 252 14.59 9.84 -19.35
CA ASP A 252 14.30 11.27 -19.25
C ASP A 252 13.18 11.67 -20.22
N PHE A 253 12.02 11.98 -19.65
CA PHE A 253 10.82 12.46 -20.34
C PHE A 253 10.51 13.93 -20.02
N SER A 254 11.43 14.66 -19.38
CA SER A 254 11.22 16.03 -18.89
C SER A 254 11.07 17.09 -19.99
N ASP A 255 11.48 16.77 -21.22
CA ASP A 255 11.33 17.58 -22.42
C ASP A 255 9.93 17.49 -23.05
N LEU A 256 9.14 16.49 -22.66
CA LEU A 256 7.78 16.29 -23.15
C LEU A 256 6.76 17.18 -22.42
N PRO A 257 5.69 17.61 -23.09
CA PRO A 257 4.58 18.32 -22.47
C PRO A 257 3.66 17.34 -21.70
N LEU A 258 4.18 16.74 -20.63
CA LEU A 258 3.45 15.75 -19.84
C LEU A 258 2.27 16.39 -19.08
N ASN A 259 1.14 15.69 -19.06
CA ASN A 259 0.04 15.93 -18.15
C ASN A 259 0.44 15.42 -16.77
N THR A 260 0.78 16.33 -15.87
CA THR A 260 1.22 15.97 -14.53
C THR A 260 0.09 16.04 -13.52
N ILE A 261 0.21 15.24 -12.46
CA ILE A 261 -0.59 15.38 -11.25
C ILE A 261 -0.49 16.83 -10.74
N PHE A 262 -1.59 17.35 -10.21
CA PHE A 262 -1.83 18.74 -9.76
C PHE A 262 -2.13 19.78 -10.85
N LYS A 263 -1.81 19.53 -12.12
CA LYS A 263 -2.09 20.48 -13.22
C LYS A 263 -3.24 20.02 -14.13
N GLY A 264 -3.39 18.71 -14.33
CA GLY A 264 -4.44 18.14 -15.17
C GLY A 264 -5.77 17.90 -14.46
N THR A 265 -6.82 17.68 -15.24
CA THR A 265 -8.08 17.09 -14.79
C THR A 265 -7.82 15.67 -14.29
N LEU A 266 -8.43 15.29 -13.18
CA LEU A 266 -8.31 13.94 -12.66
C LEU A 266 -9.16 12.98 -13.50
N ASP A 267 -8.56 12.45 -14.57
CA ASP A 267 -9.18 11.50 -15.49
C ASP A 267 -8.11 10.59 -16.16
N ALA A 268 -8.55 9.71 -17.05
CA ALA A 268 -7.69 8.76 -17.75
C ALA A 268 -6.60 9.42 -18.62
N SER A 269 -6.71 10.71 -18.96
CA SER A 269 -5.70 11.43 -19.77
C SER A 269 -4.38 11.66 -19.03
N LEU A 270 -4.36 11.48 -17.71
CA LEU A 270 -3.15 11.50 -16.89
C LEU A 270 -2.31 10.22 -17.03
N LEU A 271 -2.89 9.14 -17.54
CA LEU A 271 -2.26 7.83 -17.60
C LEU A 271 -1.31 7.74 -18.80
N TYR A 272 -0.08 7.30 -18.53
CA TYR A 272 0.91 6.94 -19.53
C TYR A 272 1.22 5.46 -19.45
N ILE A 273 1.63 4.88 -20.58
CA ILE A 273 2.08 3.50 -20.65
C ILE A 273 3.54 3.49 -21.09
N LEU A 274 4.40 2.87 -20.31
CA LEU A 274 5.77 2.59 -20.71
C LEU A 274 5.85 1.13 -21.16
N ASN A 275 6.12 0.92 -22.44
CA ASN A 275 6.48 -0.38 -22.99
C ASN A 275 8.00 -0.53 -22.94
N ILE A 276 8.47 -1.67 -22.46
CA ILE A 276 9.87 -2.02 -22.38
C ILE A 276 10.06 -3.32 -23.17
N ASN A 277 10.99 -3.31 -24.12
CA ASN A 277 11.47 -4.50 -24.82
C ASN A 277 12.98 -4.56 -24.69
N ALA A 278 13.54 -5.72 -24.35
CA ALA A 278 14.99 -5.86 -24.16
C ALA A 278 15.49 -7.25 -24.57
N SER A 279 16.81 -7.41 -24.57
CA SER A 279 17.50 -8.67 -24.89
C SER A 279 16.92 -9.86 -24.15
N GLY A 280 17.09 -11.05 -24.74
CA GLY A 280 16.66 -12.29 -24.09
C GLY A 280 15.14 -12.45 -24.02
N GLY A 281 14.39 -11.69 -24.84
CA GLY A 281 12.93 -11.75 -24.91
C GLY A 281 12.23 -11.06 -23.73
N TYR A 282 12.94 -10.19 -23.00
CA TYR A 282 12.36 -9.43 -21.91
C TYR A 282 11.34 -8.42 -22.46
N SER A 283 10.13 -8.46 -21.93
CA SER A 283 9.10 -7.46 -22.23
C SER A 283 8.30 -7.15 -20.97
N GLU A 284 8.08 -5.87 -20.71
CA GLU A 284 7.25 -5.40 -19.60
C GLU A 284 6.42 -4.19 -20.03
N ARG A 285 5.24 -4.05 -19.44
CA ARG A 285 4.36 -2.90 -19.66
C ARG A 285 3.98 -2.30 -18.32
N LEU A 286 4.27 -1.02 -18.14
CA LEU A 286 4.01 -0.29 -16.91
C LEU A 286 3.05 0.87 -17.13
N ASN A 287 2.12 1.05 -16.20
CA ASN A 287 1.28 2.23 -16.10
C ASN A 287 1.99 3.28 -15.24
N LEU A 288 2.08 4.52 -15.74
CA LEU A 288 2.79 5.62 -15.07
C LEU A 288 1.89 6.85 -14.96
N LEU A 289 2.08 7.58 -13.87
CA LEU A 289 1.60 8.93 -13.65
C LEU A 289 2.80 9.83 -13.34
N PHE A 290 2.83 11.03 -13.90
CA PHE A 290 3.94 11.95 -13.70
C PHE A 290 3.60 13.05 -12.69
N VAL A 291 4.53 13.36 -11.79
CA VAL A 291 4.51 14.61 -11.03
C VAL A 291 5.20 15.74 -11.78
N PRO A 292 4.94 17.02 -11.43
CA PRO A 292 5.74 18.13 -11.92
C PRO A 292 7.24 17.92 -11.63
N PRO A 293 8.16 18.36 -12.51
CA PRO A 293 9.60 18.21 -12.30
C PRO A 293 10.14 18.80 -10.99
N THR A 294 9.39 19.73 -10.38
CA THR A 294 9.75 20.38 -9.11
C THR A 294 9.30 19.60 -7.87
N ALA A 295 8.52 18.52 -8.04
CA ALA A 295 8.03 17.72 -6.92
C ALA A 295 9.11 16.71 -6.48
N ASP A 296 9.39 16.67 -5.17
CA ASP A 296 10.25 15.67 -4.55
C ASP A 296 9.41 14.53 -3.97
N LEU A 297 9.69 13.31 -4.43
CA LEU A 297 8.98 12.09 -4.02
C LEU A 297 9.72 11.30 -2.95
N THR A 298 10.96 11.68 -2.59
CA THR A 298 11.88 10.86 -1.77
C THR A 298 11.26 10.49 -0.42
N GLU A 299 10.65 11.47 0.24
CA GLU A 299 10.01 11.30 1.55
C GLU A 299 8.51 11.04 1.48
N ILE A 300 7.95 10.84 0.28
CA ILE A 300 6.52 10.60 0.10
C ILE A 300 6.29 9.10 -0.05
N TRP A 301 5.44 8.54 0.81
CA TRP A 301 5.03 7.14 0.72
C TRP A 301 3.90 6.96 -0.31
N ALA A 302 2.92 7.86 -0.27
CA ALA A 302 1.79 7.86 -1.19
C ALA A 302 1.25 9.26 -1.47
N LEU A 303 0.61 9.41 -2.63
CA LEU A 303 -0.27 10.53 -2.95
C LEU A 303 -1.70 10.02 -3.13
N MET A 304 -2.65 10.63 -2.42
CA MET A 304 -4.07 10.32 -2.52
C MET A 304 -4.80 11.50 -3.12
N GLN A 305 -5.62 11.27 -4.15
CA GLN A 305 -6.28 12.32 -4.91
C GLN A 305 -7.76 11.99 -5.13
N PHE A 306 -8.65 12.83 -4.59
CA PHE A 306 -10.09 12.61 -4.57
C PHE A 306 -10.82 13.71 -5.33
N LYS A 307 -11.56 13.34 -6.36
CA LYS A 307 -12.43 14.23 -7.13
C LYS A 307 -13.80 14.31 -6.45
N VAL A 308 -14.41 15.49 -6.43
CA VAL A 308 -15.68 15.74 -5.70
C VAL A 308 -16.82 14.88 -6.23
N SER A 309 -16.94 14.78 -7.56
CA SER A 309 -17.93 13.93 -8.22
C SER A 309 -17.26 13.05 -9.25
N VAL A 310 -17.55 11.75 -9.20
CA VAL A 310 -16.98 10.73 -10.10
C VAL A 310 -18.09 9.89 -10.73
N ALA A 311 -17.76 9.08 -11.72
CA ALA A 311 -18.75 8.25 -12.41
C ALA A 311 -19.49 7.27 -11.48
N ASN A 312 -18.81 6.76 -10.45
CA ASN A 312 -19.41 5.89 -9.44
C ASN A 312 -19.81 6.71 -8.20
N GLY A 313 -21.09 7.06 -8.09
CA GLY A 313 -21.58 7.93 -7.02
C GLY A 313 -21.37 7.42 -5.58
N ALA A 314 -21.03 6.14 -5.38
CA ALA A 314 -20.61 5.64 -4.07
C ALA A 314 -19.29 6.28 -3.59
N PHE A 315 -18.50 6.82 -4.51
CA PHE A 315 -17.23 7.49 -4.26
C PHE A 315 -17.31 9.02 -4.24
N ASP A 316 -18.50 9.60 -4.43
CA ASP A 316 -18.70 11.04 -4.41
C ASP A 316 -18.40 11.62 -3.02
N LEU A 317 -17.95 12.86 -2.98
CA LEU A 317 -17.67 13.59 -1.75
C LEU A 317 -18.83 14.50 -1.33
N LEU A 318 -19.64 14.91 -2.30
CA LEU A 318 -20.85 15.72 -2.13
C LEU A 318 -22.03 15.02 -2.81
N ASP A 319 -23.24 15.29 -2.34
CA ASP A 319 -24.44 14.86 -3.05
C ASP A 319 -24.68 15.70 -4.32
N PRO A 320 -25.63 15.30 -5.20
CA PRO A 320 -25.93 16.05 -6.42
C PRO A 320 -26.42 17.49 -6.21
N SER A 321 -26.77 17.88 -4.99
CA SER A 321 -27.16 19.26 -4.64
C SER A 321 -25.99 20.10 -4.11
N GLY A 322 -24.77 19.55 -4.12
CA GLY A 322 -23.57 20.20 -3.60
C GLY A 322 -23.50 20.24 -2.07
N LEU A 323 -24.29 19.42 -1.37
CA LEU A 323 -24.24 19.30 0.08
C LEU A 323 -23.30 18.14 0.47
N LEU A 324 -22.72 18.23 1.66
CA LEU A 324 -21.97 17.11 2.22
C LEU A 324 -22.86 15.89 2.43
N LEU A 325 -22.31 14.71 2.15
CA LEU A 325 -22.94 13.42 2.46
C LEU A 325 -23.14 13.22 3.97
N ARG A 326 -22.28 13.84 4.80
CA ARG A 326 -22.43 13.86 6.25
C ARG A 326 -23.67 14.68 6.65
N ARG A 327 -24.62 14.08 7.36
CA ARG A 327 -25.88 14.73 7.79
C ARG A 327 -26.23 14.38 9.22
N LYS A 328 -27.09 15.17 9.86
CA LYS A 328 -27.69 14.83 11.16
C LYS A 328 -29.18 14.66 10.99
N ASN A 329 -29.67 13.45 11.24
CA ASN A 329 -31.08 13.08 11.12
C ASN A 329 -31.92 13.73 12.23
N PRO A 330 -33.26 13.78 12.06
CA PRO A 330 -34.16 14.38 13.07
C PRO A 330 -34.11 13.69 14.43
N ASP A 331 -33.83 12.38 14.45
CA ASP A 331 -33.64 11.56 15.67
C ASP A 331 -32.29 11.82 16.38
N GLY A 332 -31.44 12.67 15.80
CA GLY A 332 -30.13 13.02 16.32
C GLY A 332 -28.99 12.12 15.85
N SER A 333 -29.27 11.04 15.13
CA SER A 333 -28.26 10.15 14.55
C SER A 333 -27.47 10.83 13.42
N TRP A 334 -26.25 10.35 13.18
CA TRP A 334 -25.38 10.88 12.13
C TRP A 334 -25.36 9.94 10.93
N VAL A 335 -25.51 10.51 9.74
CA VAL A 335 -24.99 9.93 8.50
C VAL A 335 -23.54 10.37 8.40
N GLU A 336 -22.62 9.41 8.34
CA GLU A 336 -21.19 9.67 8.30
C GLU A 336 -20.72 10.10 6.89
N ALA A 337 -19.58 10.77 6.84
CA ALA A 337 -18.92 11.09 5.57
C ALA A 337 -18.40 9.79 4.91
N PRO A 338 -18.18 9.75 3.58
CA PRO A 338 -17.58 8.61 2.93
C PRO A 338 -16.21 8.27 3.55
N ILE A 339 -16.00 6.99 3.80
CA ILE A 339 -14.76 6.44 4.35
C ILE A 339 -14.12 5.58 3.27
N PHE A 340 -12.94 6.01 2.82
CA PHE A 340 -12.12 5.27 1.88
C PHE A 340 -11.11 4.40 2.62
N GLU A 341 -10.88 3.19 2.15
CA GLU A 341 -9.99 2.22 2.77
C GLU A 341 -8.78 1.91 1.89
N LEU A 342 -7.61 1.81 2.53
CA LEU A 342 -6.34 1.39 1.94
C LEU A 342 -5.80 0.21 2.77
N PRO A 343 -6.20 -1.04 2.46
CA PRO A 343 -5.71 -2.23 3.15
C PRO A 343 -4.28 -2.55 2.72
N VAL A 344 -3.33 -2.49 3.65
CA VAL A 344 -1.90 -2.71 3.37
C VAL A 344 -1.43 -3.96 4.10
N THR A 345 -1.04 -4.99 3.35
CA THR A 345 -0.45 -6.20 3.92
C THR A 345 0.96 -5.95 4.45
N SER A 346 1.35 -6.70 5.47
CA SER A 346 2.69 -6.71 6.03
C SER A 346 3.65 -7.56 5.21
N ARG A 347 4.93 -7.21 5.31
CA ARG A 347 6.07 -7.95 4.78
C ARG A 347 5.98 -9.42 5.18
N LEU A 348 5.96 -10.30 4.20
CA LEU A 348 5.89 -11.75 4.40
C LEU A 348 7.30 -12.35 4.37
N THR A 349 7.81 -12.83 5.51
CA THR A 349 9.18 -13.37 5.63
C THR A 349 9.23 -14.69 6.38
N TYR A 350 10.22 -15.51 6.08
CA TYR A 350 10.64 -16.61 6.94
C TYR A 350 11.31 -16.03 8.18
N TRP A 351 10.82 -16.38 9.35
CA TRP A 351 11.42 -15.95 10.61
C TRP A 351 12.60 -16.86 10.93
N ARG A 352 13.81 -16.28 10.93
CA ARG A 352 15.07 -17.01 11.12
C ARG A 352 15.68 -16.64 12.47
N TYR A 353 15.59 -17.56 13.41
CA TYR A 353 16.18 -17.42 14.73
C TYR A 353 17.67 -17.74 14.68
N ILE A 354 18.49 -16.84 15.23
CA ILE A 354 19.95 -16.97 15.30
C ILE A 354 20.36 -16.73 16.75
N ASN A 355 21.25 -17.58 17.28
CA ASN A 355 21.73 -17.40 18.64
C ASN A 355 22.64 -16.15 18.73
N ASP A 356 22.45 -15.36 19.79
CA ASP A 356 23.22 -14.14 20.12
C ASP A 356 24.75 -14.35 20.13
N LYS A 357 25.22 -15.53 20.56
CA LYS A 357 26.63 -15.92 20.58
C LYS A 357 27.05 -16.74 19.36
N LYS A 358 26.22 -16.81 18.31
CA LYS A 358 26.42 -17.62 17.10
C LYS A 358 26.66 -19.12 17.40
N GLN A 359 26.18 -19.59 18.54
CA GLN A 359 26.23 -21.02 18.90
C GLN A 359 25.21 -21.80 18.08
N LYS A 360 25.49 -23.08 17.81
CA LYS A 360 24.55 -23.96 17.11
C LYS A 360 23.39 -24.33 18.05
N PHE A 361 22.17 -24.31 17.55
CA PHE A 361 21.03 -24.81 18.30
C PHE A 361 21.11 -26.33 18.49
N ASN A 362 20.45 -26.85 19.51
CA ASN A 362 20.34 -28.29 19.73
C ASN A 362 19.28 -28.88 18.80
N ASN A 363 19.71 -29.64 17.78
CA ASN A 363 18.79 -30.30 16.83
C ASN A 363 17.89 -31.37 17.50
N ALA A 364 18.24 -31.89 18.67
CA ALA A 364 17.41 -32.86 19.38
C ALA A 364 16.31 -32.21 20.24
N ASP A 365 16.41 -30.90 20.50
CA ASP A 365 15.53 -30.20 21.43
C ASP A 365 15.22 -28.80 20.89
N PHE A 366 14.21 -28.69 20.04
CA PHE A 366 13.75 -27.39 19.53
C PHE A 366 12.25 -27.45 19.18
N PRO A 367 11.57 -26.31 18.95
CA PRO A 367 10.16 -26.25 18.55
C PRO A 367 9.91 -26.77 17.11
N GLY A 368 10.20 -28.04 16.85
CA GLY A 368 10.18 -28.69 15.54
C GLY A 368 8.80 -28.78 14.88
N ASP A 369 7.72 -28.52 15.61
CA ASP A 369 6.38 -28.36 15.03
C ASP A 369 6.31 -27.14 14.11
N PHE A 370 7.06 -26.08 14.44
CA PHE A 370 6.96 -24.76 13.81
C PHE A 370 8.18 -24.37 13.01
N LEU A 371 9.35 -24.88 13.42
CA LEU A 371 10.63 -24.48 12.90
C LEU A 371 11.30 -25.68 12.23
N ASP A 372 12.11 -25.41 11.22
CA ASP A 372 13.07 -26.33 10.64
C ASP A 372 14.47 -25.98 11.15
N PHE A 373 15.22 -27.01 11.51
CA PHE A 373 16.62 -26.86 11.93
C PHE A 373 17.55 -26.75 10.72
N THR A 374 18.50 -25.83 10.82
CA THR A 374 19.68 -25.75 9.95
C THR A 374 20.93 -25.69 10.81
N ASP A 375 22.12 -25.86 10.23
CA ASP A 375 23.39 -25.95 10.99
C ASP A 375 23.61 -24.80 11.99
N ARG A 376 23.03 -23.60 11.75
CA ARG A 376 23.23 -22.41 12.60
C ARG A 376 21.96 -21.60 12.90
N ALA A 377 20.79 -22.05 12.46
CA ALA A 377 19.56 -21.29 12.63
C ALA A 377 18.34 -22.20 12.75
N LEU A 378 17.28 -21.69 13.38
CA LEU A 378 15.94 -22.27 13.31
C LEU A 378 15.08 -21.38 12.42
N ILE A 379 14.37 -21.94 11.45
CA ILE A 379 13.63 -21.19 10.43
C ILE A 379 12.17 -21.58 10.51
N SER A 380 11.23 -20.62 10.50
CA SER A 380 9.80 -20.96 10.41
C SER A 380 9.49 -21.80 9.18
N LYS A 381 8.69 -22.86 9.31
CA LYS A 381 8.32 -23.74 8.18
C LYS A 381 7.58 -23.02 7.05
N THR A 382 6.83 -21.98 7.37
CA THR A 382 6.12 -21.12 6.42
C THR A 382 6.43 -19.66 6.73
N PRO A 383 6.45 -18.76 5.73
CA PRO A 383 6.68 -17.36 6.01
C PRO A 383 5.48 -16.75 6.75
N ARG A 384 5.75 -15.71 7.53
CA ARG A 384 4.77 -15.03 8.37
C ARG A 384 4.82 -13.52 8.14
N PRO A 385 3.67 -12.83 8.19
CA PRO A 385 3.63 -11.39 8.11
C PRO A 385 4.32 -10.77 9.33
N SER A 386 5.03 -9.67 9.14
CA SER A 386 5.50 -8.84 10.26
C SER A 386 4.31 -8.25 11.02
N THR A 387 4.36 -8.28 12.35
CA THR A 387 3.33 -7.70 13.21
C THR A 387 3.96 -6.94 14.38
N TYR A 388 3.29 -5.89 14.82
CA TYR A 388 3.64 -5.14 16.02
C TYR A 388 3.40 -5.97 17.30
N PRO A 389 2.19 -6.51 17.57
CA PRO A 389 2.03 -7.40 18.71
C PRO A 389 2.67 -8.76 18.44
N ALA A 390 3.11 -9.41 19.52
CA ALA A 390 3.56 -10.80 19.50
C ALA A 390 2.54 -11.72 18.83
N THR A 391 2.98 -12.57 17.91
CA THR A 391 2.10 -13.54 17.25
C THR A 391 2.42 -14.95 17.72
N LEU A 392 1.36 -15.68 18.05
CA LEU A 392 1.47 -17.06 18.51
C LEU A 392 1.46 -18.04 17.32
N PHE A 393 2.15 -19.15 17.53
CA PHE A 393 2.16 -20.30 16.64
C PHE A 393 1.09 -21.28 17.09
N LYS A 394 0.28 -21.75 16.14
CA LYS A 394 -0.80 -22.70 16.41
C LYS A 394 -0.31 -24.12 16.20
N LYS A 395 -0.41 -24.97 17.22
CA LYS A 395 -0.14 -26.41 17.10
C LYS A 395 -1.28 -27.15 16.41
N ALA A 396 -1.01 -28.38 15.99
CA ALA A 396 -2.01 -29.30 15.45
C ALA A 396 -3.14 -29.61 16.47
N ASP A 397 -2.85 -29.56 17.77
CA ASP A 397 -3.83 -29.73 18.86
C ASP A 397 -4.62 -28.44 19.19
N ASN A 398 -4.49 -27.39 18.37
CA ASN A 398 -5.08 -26.05 18.55
C ASN A 398 -4.57 -25.23 19.74
N THR A 399 -3.51 -25.68 20.43
CA THR A 399 -2.84 -24.85 21.44
C THR A 399 -1.95 -23.79 20.79
N TRP A 400 -1.66 -22.72 21.54
CA TRP A 400 -0.92 -21.55 21.05
C TRP A 400 0.42 -21.42 21.78
N HIS A 401 1.49 -21.25 21.01
CA HIS A 401 2.86 -21.19 21.49
C HIS A 401 3.52 -19.87 21.09
N TYR A 402 4.17 -19.22 22.05
CA TYR A 402 4.93 -18.01 21.79
C TYR A 402 6.32 -18.35 21.24
N LEU A 403 6.71 -17.65 20.18
CA LEU A 403 8.09 -17.50 19.76
C LEU A 403 8.37 -15.99 19.59
N PRO A 404 9.61 -15.51 19.82
CA PRO A 404 9.94 -14.12 19.62
C PRO A 404 9.62 -13.64 18.21
N ASN A 405 9.03 -12.44 18.13
CA ASN A 405 8.73 -11.76 16.88
C ASN A 405 9.97 -11.02 16.34
N PRO A 406 10.03 -10.75 15.03
CA PRO A 406 11.02 -9.85 14.48
C PRO A 406 10.83 -8.42 14.99
N LEU A 407 11.94 -7.70 15.14
CA LEU A 407 11.91 -6.26 15.39
C LEU A 407 11.53 -5.50 14.10
N PRO A 408 10.94 -4.29 14.19
CA PRO A 408 10.54 -3.51 13.02
C PRO A 408 11.70 -3.15 12.06
N ASP A 409 12.91 -3.09 12.59
CA ASP A 409 14.18 -2.83 11.90
C ASP A 409 14.99 -4.11 11.64
N GLY A 410 14.35 -5.28 11.81
CA GLY A 410 14.97 -6.58 11.57
C GLY A 410 15.57 -6.67 10.18
N LEU A 411 16.82 -7.14 10.10
CA LEU A 411 17.54 -7.27 8.84
C LEU A 411 16.83 -8.28 7.93
N ILE A 412 16.45 -7.83 6.74
CA ILE A 412 15.88 -8.68 5.70
C ILE A 412 17.00 -9.29 4.86
N ARG A 413 16.96 -10.60 4.62
CA ARG A 413 17.89 -11.32 3.75
C ARG A 413 17.18 -12.07 2.64
N ILE A 414 17.76 -12.06 1.44
CA ILE A 414 17.32 -12.88 0.32
C ILE A 414 18.34 -14.00 0.12
N GLU A 415 17.91 -15.25 0.29
CA GLU A 415 18.74 -16.44 0.06
C GLU A 415 17.89 -17.50 -0.65
N GLN A 416 18.37 -18.05 -1.77
CA GLN A 416 17.67 -19.10 -2.54
C GLN A 416 16.19 -18.76 -2.85
N ASN A 417 15.93 -17.53 -3.29
CA ASN A 417 14.58 -17.00 -3.57
C ASN A 417 13.62 -16.97 -2.36
N LYS A 418 14.13 -17.15 -1.14
CA LYS A 418 13.38 -16.96 0.10
C LYS A 418 13.76 -15.64 0.74
N LEU A 419 12.75 -14.99 1.33
CA LEU A 419 12.95 -13.78 2.11
C LEU A 419 12.93 -14.11 3.60
N TYR A 420 13.99 -13.75 4.32
CA TYR A 420 14.16 -14.00 5.75
C TYR A 420 14.15 -12.70 6.55
N THR A 421 13.62 -12.74 7.76
CA THR A 421 13.89 -11.74 8.80
C THR A 421 14.66 -12.42 9.92
N ASP A 422 15.86 -11.91 10.20
CA ASP A 422 16.73 -12.44 11.25
C ASP A 422 16.24 -11.99 12.63
N ILE A 423 16.11 -12.94 13.56
CA ILE A 423 15.67 -12.72 14.95
C ILE A 423 16.76 -13.24 15.89
N ILE A 424 17.39 -12.34 16.63
CA ILE A 424 18.46 -12.69 17.56
C ILE A 424 17.86 -13.16 18.88
N VAL A 425 18.24 -14.36 19.32
CA VAL A 425 17.71 -14.99 20.55
C VAL A 425 18.83 -15.48 21.47
N PRO A 426 18.69 -15.31 22.80
CA PRO A 426 19.63 -15.88 23.75
C PRO A 426 19.42 -17.39 23.93
N LYS A 427 20.43 -18.07 24.48
CA LYS A 427 20.25 -19.45 24.98
C LYS A 427 19.10 -19.48 25.97
N SER A 428 18.11 -20.35 25.72
CA SER A 428 16.94 -20.51 26.59
C SER A 428 16.33 -21.90 26.44
N LYS A 429 15.27 -22.19 27.20
CA LYS A 429 14.49 -23.44 27.03
C LYS A 429 13.85 -23.54 25.64
N LEU A 430 13.46 -22.41 25.05
CA LEU A 430 12.87 -22.38 23.70
C LEU A 430 13.93 -22.46 22.60
N PHE A 431 15.16 -22.04 22.91
CA PHE A 431 16.29 -21.96 22.00
C PHE A 431 17.55 -22.56 22.66
N PRO A 432 17.57 -23.87 22.94
CA PRO A 432 18.72 -24.50 23.55
C PRO A 432 19.84 -24.61 22.50
N VAL A 433 21.07 -24.47 22.96
CA VAL A 433 22.29 -24.57 22.15
C VAL A 433 23.09 -25.79 22.58
N VAL A 434 23.90 -26.31 21.66
CA VAL A 434 24.86 -27.38 22.00
C VAL A 434 25.80 -26.92 23.14
N PRO A 435 26.21 -27.83 24.04
CA PRO A 435 27.09 -27.51 25.18
C PRO A 435 28.39 -26.78 24.81
#